data_AF-A0A963W9A4-F1
#
_entry.id   AF-A0A963W9A4-F1
#
_cell.length_a   1.000
_cell.length_b   1.000
_cell.length_c   1.000
_cell.angle_alpha   90.00
_cell.angle_beta   90.00
_cell.angle_gamma   90.00
#
_symmetry.space_group_name_H-M   'P 1'
#
loop_
_entity.id
_entity.type
_entity.pdbx_description
1 polymer ?
#
loop_
_entity_poly.entity_id
_entity_poly.type
_entity_poly.pdbx_seq_one_letter_code
_entity_poly.pdbx_strand_id
1 'polypeptide(L)'
;MLHLAFLLAAAQYAADALPQGTYDGTCLYPEAVRERAGAGELITCNRAVVGEGHIAFGYRSWQSRTRFNGSFDGDRMAVTSVTLSSGRTVEARGVCQLYYANDALSTVACTATSNRGSMAANFVVSRI
;
A
#
# COMPACT_ATOMS: atom_id res chain seq x y z
N MET A 1 -50.83 15.08 -26.86
CA MET A 1 -49.39 14.83 -26.96
C MET A 1 -48.82 15.03 -25.56
N LEU A 2 -48.53 13.95 -24.83
CA LEU A 2 -48.08 14.00 -23.44
C LEU A 2 -46.61 13.55 -23.44
N HIS A 3 -45.68 14.48 -23.19
CA HIS A 3 -44.26 14.21 -23.17
C HIS A 3 -43.87 13.51 -21.86
N LEU A 4 -43.50 12.22 -21.97
CA LEU A 4 -42.91 11.44 -20.91
C LEU A 4 -41.45 11.91 -20.73
N ALA A 5 -41.18 12.67 -19.68
CA ALA A 5 -39.82 13.03 -19.27
C ALA A 5 -39.19 11.83 -18.54
N PHE A 6 -38.29 11.12 -19.22
CA PHE A 6 -37.45 10.09 -18.62
C PHE A 6 -36.44 10.75 -17.66
N LEU A 7 -36.68 10.61 -16.36
CA LEU A 7 -35.72 10.94 -15.31
C LEU A 7 -34.57 9.92 -15.36
N LEU A 8 -33.48 10.29 -16.02
CA LEU A 8 -32.20 9.57 -15.93
C LEU A 8 -31.63 9.79 -14.52
N ALA A 9 -31.91 8.86 -13.62
CA ALA A 9 -31.20 8.74 -12.35
C ALA A 9 -29.74 8.38 -12.65
N ALA A 10 -28.86 9.38 -12.62
CA ALA A 10 -27.42 9.15 -12.59
C ALA A 10 -27.07 8.51 -11.24
N ALA A 11 -26.94 7.18 -11.22
CA ALA A 11 -26.29 6.48 -10.12
C ALA A 11 -24.84 6.97 -10.06
N GLN A 12 -24.57 7.92 -9.17
CA GLN A 12 -23.21 8.32 -8.84
C GLN A 12 -22.60 7.14 -8.08
N TYR A 13 -21.86 6.28 -8.79
CA TYR A 13 -20.94 5.36 -8.14
C TYR A 13 -19.96 6.24 -7.37
N ALA A 14 -20.11 6.31 -6.05
CA ALA A 14 -19.07 6.83 -5.19
C ALA A 14 -17.86 5.94 -5.46
N ALA A 15 -16.87 6.46 -6.19
CA ALA A 15 -15.55 5.87 -6.17
C ALA A 15 -15.14 5.86 -4.71
N ASP A 16 -15.05 4.67 -4.10
CA ASP A 16 -14.55 4.52 -2.74
C ASP A 16 -13.22 5.25 -2.67
N ALA A 17 -13.21 6.37 -1.95
CA ALA A 17 -12.02 7.19 -1.82
C ALA A 17 -10.97 6.34 -1.10
N LEU A 18 -9.82 6.16 -1.74
CA LEU A 18 -8.69 5.46 -1.13
C LEU A 18 -8.44 6.01 0.28
N PRO A 19 -8.11 5.16 1.27
CA PRO A 19 -7.81 5.59 2.62
C PRO A 19 -6.44 6.27 2.64
N GLN A 20 -6.38 7.48 2.11
CA GLN A 20 -5.18 8.29 2.13
C GLN A 20 -4.92 8.77 3.55
N GLY A 21 -3.67 8.68 4.00
CA GLY A 21 -3.34 9.06 5.36
C GLY A 21 -2.04 8.49 5.88
N THR A 22 -1.78 8.79 7.16
CA THR A 22 -0.67 8.24 7.93
C THR A 22 -1.21 7.29 8.98
N TYR A 23 -0.65 6.09 9.05
CA TYR A 23 -1.07 5.01 9.93
C TYR A 23 0.09 4.58 10.82
N ASP A 24 -0.16 4.46 12.11
CA ASP A 24 0.77 3.85 13.06
C ASP A 24 0.47 2.35 13.20
N GLY A 25 1.50 1.55 13.43
CA GLY A 25 1.38 0.09 13.42
C GLY A 25 2.75 -0.58 13.43
N THR A 26 2.84 -1.79 12.87
CA THR A 26 4.10 -2.54 12.80
C THR A 26 4.15 -3.41 11.55
N CYS A 27 5.31 -3.45 10.89
CA CYS A 27 5.62 -4.48 9.90
C CYS A 27 5.84 -5.83 10.58
N LEU A 28 4.96 -6.81 10.35
CA LEU A 28 4.97 -8.13 10.97
C LEU A 28 5.03 -9.22 9.91
N TYR A 29 5.83 -10.25 10.15
CA TYR A 29 6.02 -11.36 9.22
C TYR A 29 5.92 -12.70 9.95
N PRO A 30 5.21 -13.69 9.39
CA PRO A 30 5.22 -15.05 9.91
C PRO A 30 6.66 -15.58 10.03
N GLU A 31 6.92 -16.40 11.04
CA GLU A 31 8.25 -16.98 11.29
C GLU A 31 8.82 -17.70 10.08
N ALA A 32 8.01 -18.53 9.42
CA ALA A 32 8.41 -19.23 8.20
C ALA A 32 8.89 -18.29 7.07
N VAL A 33 8.36 -17.06 6.99
CA VAL A 33 8.83 -16.06 6.01
C VAL A 33 10.14 -15.44 6.48
N ARG A 34 10.26 -15.10 7.77
CA ARG A 34 11.48 -14.52 8.36
C ARG A 34 12.70 -15.43 8.20
N GLU A 35 12.52 -16.74 8.36
CA GLU A 35 13.60 -17.72 8.23
C GLU A 35 14.13 -17.88 6.81
N ARG A 36 13.29 -17.60 5.80
CA ARG A 36 13.61 -17.81 4.38
C ARG A 36 14.03 -16.55 3.66
N ALA A 37 13.64 -15.39 4.18
CA ALA A 37 13.90 -14.11 3.54
C ALA A 37 15.40 -13.78 3.54
N GLY A 38 15.87 -13.29 2.39
CA GLY A 38 17.20 -12.73 2.25
C GLY A 38 17.38 -11.44 3.07
N ALA A 39 18.64 -11.07 3.29
CA ALA A 39 18.97 -9.83 3.98
C ALA A 39 18.39 -8.61 3.22
N GLY A 40 17.57 -7.82 3.93
CA GLY A 40 16.96 -6.61 3.38
C GLY A 40 15.69 -6.83 2.54
N GLU A 41 15.21 -8.07 2.39
CA GLU A 41 13.96 -8.36 1.68
C GLU A 41 12.73 -7.97 2.51
N LEU A 42 12.80 -8.08 3.83
CA LEU A 42 11.70 -7.71 4.73
C LEU A 42 11.90 -6.29 5.26
N ILE A 43 10.94 -5.42 4.99
CA ILE A 43 10.98 -4.04 5.45
C ILE A 43 10.60 -4.00 6.93
N THR A 44 11.42 -3.35 7.76
CA THR A 44 11.06 -3.04 9.14
C THR A 44 10.43 -1.65 9.20
N CYS A 45 9.27 -1.54 9.85
CA CYS A 45 8.53 -0.29 9.92
C CYS A 45 7.61 -0.24 11.14
N ASN A 46 7.29 0.97 11.60
CA ASN A 46 6.21 1.21 12.58
C ASN A 46 5.24 2.33 12.15
N ARG A 47 5.34 2.74 10.89
CA ARG A 47 4.46 3.72 10.26
C ARG A 47 4.32 3.42 8.77
N ALA A 48 3.10 3.61 8.27
CA ALA A 48 2.78 3.58 6.85
C ALA A 48 2.13 4.90 6.42
N VAL A 49 2.37 5.31 5.18
CA VAL A 49 1.69 6.43 4.52
C VAL A 49 1.11 5.92 3.22
N VAL A 50 -0.19 6.10 3.04
CA VAL A 50 -0.92 5.79 1.81
C VAL A 50 -1.26 7.11 1.12
N GLY A 51 -0.86 7.25 -0.14
CA GLY A 51 -1.16 8.40 -0.99
C GLY A 51 -1.65 7.95 -2.37
N GLU A 52 -2.03 8.90 -3.21
CA GLU A 52 -2.73 8.68 -4.49
C GLU A 52 -2.01 7.75 -5.49
N GLY A 53 -0.69 7.60 -5.38
CA GLY A 53 0.11 6.71 -6.25
C GLY A 53 1.28 6.07 -5.53
N HIS A 54 1.24 6.00 -4.21
CA HIS A 54 2.33 5.39 -3.45
C HIS A 54 1.90 4.88 -2.08
N ILE A 55 2.69 3.93 -1.58
CA ILE A 55 2.66 3.48 -0.20
C ILE A 55 4.09 3.52 0.35
N ALA A 56 4.30 4.26 1.44
CA ALA A 56 5.60 4.34 2.10
C ALA A 56 5.57 3.67 3.47
N PHE A 57 6.60 2.88 3.77
CA PHE A 57 6.82 2.24 5.05
C PHE A 57 8.13 2.74 5.65
N GLY A 58 8.12 3.03 6.95
CA GLY A 58 9.33 3.41 7.64
C GLY A 58 9.12 3.50 9.14
N TYR A 59 10.14 4.02 9.82
CA TYR A 59 10.01 4.41 11.21
C TYR A 59 9.37 5.80 11.33
N ARG A 60 8.77 6.10 12.48
CA ARG A 60 8.21 7.44 12.78
C ARG A 60 9.21 8.59 12.59
N SER A 61 10.51 8.35 12.77
CA SER A 61 11.58 9.34 12.53
C SER A 61 11.79 9.66 11.05
N TRP A 62 11.28 8.81 10.14
CA TRP A 62 11.40 8.90 8.69
C TRP A 62 12.82 8.98 8.13
N GLN A 63 13.85 8.77 8.96
CA GLN A 63 15.25 8.71 8.53
C GLN A 63 15.51 7.58 7.53
N SER A 64 14.74 6.49 7.63
CA SER A 64 14.75 5.37 6.69
C SER A 64 13.31 5.05 6.32
N ARG A 65 13.02 5.08 5.01
CA ARG A 65 11.71 4.72 4.46
C ARG A 65 11.84 4.09 3.09
N THR A 66 11.03 3.08 2.84
CA THR A 66 10.87 2.48 1.51
C THR A 66 9.50 2.87 0.97
N ARG A 67 9.45 3.39 -0.25
CA ARG A 67 8.22 3.82 -0.92
C ARG A 67 7.99 2.99 -2.17
N PHE A 68 6.87 2.29 -2.21
CA PHE A 68 6.34 1.64 -3.40
C PHE A 68 5.53 2.66 -4.17
N ASN A 69 5.82 2.85 -5.46
CA ASN A 69 5.09 3.77 -6.33
C ASN A 69 4.36 2.98 -7.41
N GLY A 70 3.19 3.44 -7.80
CA GLY A 70 2.32 2.70 -8.70
C GLY A 70 1.01 3.41 -9.00
N SER A 71 0.09 2.66 -9.57
CA SER A 71 -1.29 3.09 -9.84
C SER A 71 -2.25 2.18 -9.09
N PHE A 72 -3.25 2.78 -8.44
CA PHE A 72 -4.32 2.04 -7.77
C PHE A 72 -5.43 1.65 -8.75
N ASP A 73 -6.00 0.47 -8.49
CA ASP A 73 -7.26 -0.03 -9.00
C ASP A 73 -8.05 -0.59 -7.80
N GLY A 74 -8.97 0.23 -7.26
CA GLY A 74 -9.56 0.02 -5.94
C GLY A 74 -8.47 -0.12 -4.87
N ASP A 75 -8.55 -1.18 -4.06
CA ASP A 75 -7.65 -1.44 -2.95
C ASP A 75 -6.28 -2.03 -3.34
N ARG A 76 -6.07 -2.24 -4.65
CA ARG A 76 -4.86 -2.86 -5.17
C ARG A 76 -4.03 -1.83 -5.92
N MET A 77 -2.76 -1.68 -5.56
CA MET A 77 -1.80 -0.87 -6.32
C MET A 77 -0.88 -1.77 -7.14
N ALA A 78 -0.81 -1.54 -8.45
CA ALA A 78 0.23 -2.13 -9.29
C ALA A 78 1.53 -1.33 -9.13
N VAL A 79 2.59 -1.98 -8.63
CA VAL A 79 3.88 -1.33 -8.38
C VAL A 79 4.70 -1.26 -9.67
N THR A 80 5.22 -0.08 -9.98
CA THR A 80 6.09 0.19 -11.13
C THR A 80 7.51 0.61 -10.73
N SER A 81 7.68 1.13 -9.51
CA SER A 81 9.00 1.45 -8.96
C SER A 81 9.01 1.43 -7.44
N VAL A 82 10.21 1.31 -6.87
CA VAL A 82 10.42 1.42 -5.43
C VAL A 82 11.54 2.43 -5.14
N THR A 83 11.25 3.43 -4.31
CA THR A 83 12.27 4.27 -3.67
C THR A 83 12.76 3.56 -2.43
N LEU A 84 14.04 3.17 -2.43
CA LEU A 84 14.70 2.47 -1.33
C LEU A 84 14.98 3.41 -0.16
N SER A 85 15.33 2.84 1.01
CA SER A 85 15.75 3.59 2.20
C SER A 85 16.92 4.55 1.96
N SER A 86 17.78 4.26 0.98
CA SER A 86 18.86 5.15 0.57
C SER A 86 18.42 6.37 -0.26
N GLY A 87 17.12 6.50 -0.56
CA GLY A 87 16.55 7.52 -1.43
C GLY A 87 16.64 7.21 -2.92
N ARG A 88 17.36 6.16 -3.32
CA ARG A 88 17.43 5.73 -4.72
C ARG A 88 16.13 5.06 -5.16
N THR A 89 15.57 5.50 -6.28
CA THR A 89 14.45 4.82 -6.96
C THR A 89 14.95 3.78 -7.94
N VAL A 90 14.31 2.61 -7.95
CA VAL A 90 14.56 1.52 -8.89
C VAL A 90 13.26 1.09 -9.56
N GLU A 91 13.34 0.69 -10.82
CA GLU A 91 12.22 0.00 -11.46
C GLU A 91 11.97 -1.33 -10.76
N ALA A 92 10.70 -1.62 -10.53
CA ALA A 92 10.27 -2.84 -9.86
C ALA A 92 8.88 -3.23 -10.35
N ARG A 93 8.58 -4.52 -10.29
CA ARG A 93 7.24 -5.04 -10.57
C ARG A 93 6.70 -5.69 -9.31
N GLY A 94 5.45 -5.42 -9.00
CA GLY A 94 4.87 -5.88 -7.75
C GLY A 94 3.43 -5.45 -7.55
N VAL A 95 2.95 -5.67 -6.34
CA VAL A 95 1.60 -5.32 -5.94
C VAL A 95 1.61 -4.83 -4.51
N CYS A 96 0.77 -3.84 -4.22
CA CYS A 96 0.30 -3.59 -2.87
C CYS A 96 -1.19 -3.85 -2.77
N GLN A 97 -1.63 -4.36 -1.62
CA GLN A 97 -3.01 -4.62 -1.29
C GLN A 97 -3.35 -3.96 0.04
N LEU A 98 -4.44 -3.19 0.04
CA LEU A 98 -5.09 -2.68 1.24
C LEU A 98 -6.13 -3.71 1.71
N TYR A 99 -6.14 -4.01 3.01
CA TYR A 99 -7.12 -4.87 3.64
C TYR A 99 -7.83 -4.12 4.75
N TYR A 100 -9.13 -4.39 4.89
CA TYR A 100 -10.01 -3.71 5.83
C TYR A 100 -10.65 -4.72 6.78
N ALA A 101 -10.91 -4.25 8.00
CA ALA A 101 -11.73 -4.98 8.96
C ALA A 101 -12.57 -3.96 9.74
N ASN A 102 -13.89 -4.17 9.78
CA ASN A 102 -14.87 -3.23 10.35
C ASN A 102 -14.78 -1.84 9.68
N ASP A 103 -14.79 -1.82 8.34
CA ASP A 103 -14.77 -0.60 7.51
C ASP A 103 -13.58 0.34 7.76
N ALA A 104 -12.52 -0.18 8.39
CA ALA A 104 -11.29 0.55 8.67
C ALA A 104 -10.08 -0.24 8.16
N LEU A 105 -9.08 0.49 7.63
CA LEU A 105 -7.82 -0.09 7.18
C LEU A 105 -7.18 -0.90 8.31
N SER A 106 -6.94 -2.18 8.07
CA SER A 106 -6.37 -3.11 9.06
C SER A 106 -4.96 -3.53 8.70
N THR A 107 -4.68 -3.70 7.40
CA THR A 107 -3.41 -4.25 6.94
C THR A 107 -3.05 -3.69 5.58
N VAL A 108 -1.77 -3.45 5.37
CA VAL A 108 -1.21 -3.08 4.07
C VAL A 108 -0.09 -4.05 3.74
N ALA A 109 -0.25 -4.82 2.68
CA ALA A 109 0.77 -5.75 2.21
C ALA A 109 1.32 -5.27 0.87
N CYS A 110 2.64 -5.18 0.74
CA CYS A 110 3.31 -4.87 -0.52
C CYS A 110 4.38 -5.91 -0.81
N THR A 111 4.48 -6.34 -2.06
CA THR A 111 5.61 -7.11 -2.58
C THR A 111 6.08 -6.50 -3.87
N ALA A 112 7.40 -6.49 -4.10
CA ALA A 112 7.97 -6.06 -5.36
C ALA A 112 9.29 -6.78 -5.62
N THR A 113 9.58 -7.02 -6.90
CA THR A 113 10.86 -7.56 -7.35
C THR A 113 11.51 -6.59 -8.32
N SER A 114 12.81 -6.39 -8.16
CA SER A 114 13.66 -5.59 -9.01
C SER A 114 14.88 -6.39 -9.43
N ASN A 115 15.73 -5.82 -10.29
CA ASN A 115 17.05 -6.39 -10.61
C ASN A 115 17.99 -6.48 -9.39
N ARG A 116 17.65 -5.85 -8.25
CA ARG A 116 18.42 -5.90 -7.00
C ARG A 116 17.87 -6.88 -5.96
N GLY A 117 16.79 -7.60 -6.29
CA GLY A 117 16.15 -8.54 -5.39
C GLY A 117 14.70 -8.19 -5.08
N SER A 118 14.14 -8.95 -4.15
CA SER A 118 12.75 -8.87 -3.72
C SER A 118 12.60 -8.02 -2.46
N MET A 119 11.43 -7.41 -2.30
CA MET A 119 11.06 -6.58 -1.16
C MET A 119 9.64 -6.91 -0.75
N ALA A 120 9.41 -7.02 0.55
CA ALA A 120 8.10 -7.24 1.13
C ALA A 120 7.88 -6.30 2.33
N ALA A 121 6.66 -5.76 2.42
CA ALA A 121 6.13 -5.08 3.59
C ALA A 121 4.79 -5.74 3.96
N ASN A 122 4.62 -6.11 5.22
CA ASN A 122 3.32 -6.55 5.73
C ASN A 122 2.99 -5.78 7.01
N PHE A 123 2.31 -4.65 6.84
CA PHE A 123 2.04 -3.69 7.91
C PHE A 123 0.67 -3.93 8.52
N VAL A 124 0.62 -4.09 9.84
CA VAL A 124 -0.62 -4.20 10.61
C VAL A 124 -0.85 -2.88 11.34
N VAL A 125 -2.01 -2.26 11.10
CA VAL A 125 -2.40 -0.97 11.70
C VAL A 125 -2.68 -1.17 13.20
N SER A 126 -2.12 -0.29 14.04
CA SER A 126 -2.44 -0.23 15.47
C SER A 126 -3.82 0.38 15.68
N ARG A 127 -4.60 -0.20 16.59
CA ARG A 127 -5.95 0.30 16.98
C ARG A 127 -5.99 0.84 18.42
N ILE A 128 -4.83 0.97 19.05
CA ILE A 128 -4.64 1.37 20.44
C ILE A 128 -4.33 2.85 20.52
#